data_AF-A0A2N6U382-F1
#
_entry.id   AF-A0A2N6U382-F1
#
_cell.length_a   1.000
_cell.length_b   1.000
_cell.length_c   1.000
_cell.angle_alpha   90.00
_cell.angle_beta   90.00
_cell.angle_gamma   90.00
#
_symmetry.space_group_name_H-M   'P 1'
#
loop_
_entity.id
_entity.type
_entity.pdbx_description
1 polymer ?
#
loop_
_entity_poly.entity_id
_entity_poly.type
_entity_poly.pdbx_seq_one_letter_code
_entity_poly.pdbx_strand_id
1 'polypeptide(L)'
;MPSPQFAAPAGAPAAPMAPMAPQAPPAPAAPLAPAAPRVPLAPQDPHRPGTEASRALLGPAPSARPLVLWGSSSMSSEGGAEDTPVAIRIHEHLALAAAPAPVHAFGVSATRSEHTLLMRGLTTPQIRVLSTADARRGAVEVQLDPALAPAGLLRIPGQVGEVSGVLDGSSGSWSFIPEDPAQQVTDGIFRSALAATAEGARQVLWMGKNNIVQVDAVLEHTQRMWDATADPAQDTLVLGQWPTPFDPRGSETAEALEAVNAEQAERYGEHFVDIAGLLTSEAGLTCPPLRHLPLLEQGSTQDDLAQNVVPQGLRATDDIHLNGWGNLAVSWAIVQRMRELRWL
;
A
#
# COMPACT_ATOMS: atom_id res chain seq x y z
N MET A 1 3.42 64.63 74.20
CA MET A 1 4.26 65.76 74.66
C MET A 1 5.57 65.20 75.18
N PRO A 2 6.74 65.79 74.95
CA PRO A 2 7.41 66.16 73.70
C PRO A 2 8.78 65.46 73.55
N SER A 3 9.41 65.59 72.38
CA SER A 3 10.84 65.31 72.15
C SER A 3 11.73 66.27 72.96
N PRO A 4 13.02 65.93 73.17
CA PRO A 4 14.05 66.76 72.52
C PRO A 4 15.31 66.02 72.03
N GLN A 5 15.97 66.71 71.10
CA GLN A 5 17.24 66.45 70.41
C GLN A 5 18.49 66.69 71.30
N PHE A 6 19.61 66.02 71.03
CA PHE A 6 20.82 66.58 70.38
C PHE A 6 22.10 65.75 70.60
N ALA A 7 22.98 65.87 69.59
CA ALA A 7 24.45 65.83 69.62
C ALA A 7 25.21 64.50 69.44
N ALA A 8 25.84 64.39 68.25
CA ALA A 8 27.12 63.72 67.98
C ALA A 8 28.29 64.53 68.63
N PRO A 9 29.57 64.06 68.73
CA PRO A 9 30.34 63.55 67.58
C PRO A 9 31.48 62.52 67.86
N ALA A 10 32.07 62.10 66.73
CA ALA A 10 33.49 61.79 66.47
C ALA A 10 34.16 60.55 67.09
N GLY A 11 34.67 59.68 66.18
CA GLY A 11 35.68 58.68 66.50
C GLY A 11 35.77 57.55 65.46
N ALA A 12 36.33 57.82 64.28
CA ALA A 12 36.99 56.79 63.46
C ALA A 12 38.41 56.59 64.04
N PRO A 13 39.00 55.37 64.09
CA PRO A 13 39.35 54.63 62.87
C PRO A 13 39.42 53.09 62.99
N ALA A 14 39.53 52.44 61.83
CA ALA A 14 40.48 51.37 61.47
C ALA A 14 39.83 50.41 60.46
N ALA A 15 40.29 50.47 59.21
CA ALA A 15 39.87 49.57 58.15
C ALA A 15 40.37 48.14 58.45
N PRO A 16 39.49 47.12 58.49
CA PRO A 16 39.92 45.73 58.59
C PRO A 16 40.49 45.25 57.26
N MET A 17 41.57 44.49 57.34
CA MET A 17 42.22 43.80 56.22
C MET A 17 41.22 42.96 55.43
N ALA A 18 41.29 43.07 54.10
CA ALA A 18 40.50 42.27 53.18
C ALA A 18 40.80 40.76 53.35
N PRO A 19 39.78 39.90 53.46
CA PRO A 19 39.97 38.46 53.50
C PRO A 19 40.45 37.93 52.15
N MET A 20 41.39 36.98 52.19
CA MET A 20 41.85 36.20 51.04
C MET A 20 40.66 35.55 50.31
N ALA A 21 40.63 35.68 48.98
CA ALA A 21 39.66 35.01 48.13
C ALA A 21 39.80 33.47 48.25
N PRO A 22 38.68 32.73 48.33
CA PRO A 22 38.70 31.27 48.36
C PRO A 22 39.20 30.69 47.02
N GLN A 23 40.07 29.68 47.10
CA GLN A 23 40.49 28.89 45.94
C GLN A 23 39.29 28.19 45.30
N ALA A 24 39.18 28.29 43.97
CA ALA A 24 38.18 27.58 43.20
C ALA A 24 38.41 26.05 43.29
N PRO A 25 37.35 25.24 43.44
CA PRO A 25 37.46 23.80 43.44
C PRO A 25 37.90 23.27 42.06
N PRO A 26 38.61 22.14 42.00
CA PRO A 26 39.02 21.52 40.75
C PRO A 26 37.81 21.05 39.95
N ALA A 27 37.88 21.20 38.63
CA ALA A 27 36.84 20.79 37.70
C ALA A 27 36.61 19.27 37.75
N PRO A 28 35.35 18.79 37.66
CA PRO A 28 35.05 17.36 37.63
C PRO A 28 35.60 16.69 36.38
N ALA A 29 36.13 15.47 36.54
CA ALA A 29 36.62 14.66 35.44
C ALA A 29 35.48 14.29 34.49
N ALA A 30 35.74 14.43 33.17
CA ALA A 30 34.78 14.06 32.14
C ALA A 30 34.46 12.56 32.17
N PRO A 31 33.19 12.16 32.00
CA PRO A 31 32.81 10.75 31.98
C PRO A 31 33.40 10.03 30.75
N LEU A 32 33.88 8.80 30.97
CA LEU A 32 34.31 7.90 29.89
C LEU A 32 33.12 7.56 28.99
N ALA A 33 33.32 7.70 27.67
CA ALA A 33 32.31 7.36 26.68
C ALA A 33 31.93 5.86 26.77
N PRO A 34 30.65 5.50 26.59
CA PRO A 34 30.21 4.12 26.63
C PRO A 34 30.82 3.32 25.48
N ALA A 35 31.28 2.10 25.79
CA ALA A 35 31.76 1.17 24.79
C ALA A 35 30.63 0.75 23.84
N ALA A 36 30.88 0.86 22.53
CA ALA A 36 29.91 0.47 21.51
C ALA A 36 29.58 -1.04 21.58
N PRO A 37 28.31 -1.42 21.36
CA PRO A 37 27.90 -2.82 21.36
C PRO A 37 28.60 -3.60 20.24
N ARG A 38 29.12 -4.78 20.58
CA ARG A 38 29.70 -5.72 19.60
C ARG A 38 28.57 -6.45 18.89
N VAL A 39 28.32 -6.10 17.63
CA VAL A 39 27.40 -6.84 16.75
C VAL A 39 28.15 -8.06 16.17
N PRO A 40 27.57 -9.28 16.23
CA PRO A 40 28.15 -10.45 15.57
C PRO A 40 28.22 -10.24 14.05
N LEU A 41 29.40 -10.44 13.47
CA LEU A 41 29.60 -10.40 12.02
C LEU A 41 28.84 -11.55 11.35
N ALA A 42 27.81 -11.21 10.56
CA ALA A 42 27.16 -12.15 9.66
C ALA A 42 28.09 -12.50 8.47
N PRO A 43 27.90 -13.67 7.81
CA PRO A 43 28.67 -14.03 6.63
C PRO A 43 28.56 -12.97 5.53
N GLN A 44 29.69 -12.52 5.00
CA GLN A 44 29.74 -11.53 3.93
C GLN A 44 29.42 -12.17 2.58
N ASP A 45 28.38 -11.69 1.92
CA ASP A 45 28.17 -11.87 0.48
C ASP A 45 29.03 -10.81 -0.26
N PRO A 46 30.09 -11.20 -0.97
CA PRO A 46 31.03 -10.28 -1.60
C PRO A 46 30.42 -9.49 -2.78
N HIS A 47 29.19 -9.79 -3.18
CA HIS A 47 28.54 -9.13 -4.32
C HIS A 47 27.54 -8.03 -3.93
N ARG A 48 27.34 -7.74 -2.63
CA ARG A 48 26.41 -6.68 -2.20
C ARG A 48 27.12 -5.35 -1.96
N PRO A 49 26.73 -4.26 -2.66
CA PRO A 49 27.32 -2.95 -2.43
C PRO A 49 27.03 -2.41 -1.01
N GLY A 50 27.92 -1.53 -0.52
CA GLY A 50 27.79 -0.84 0.77
C GLY A 50 28.43 -1.54 1.97
N THR A 51 28.55 -0.82 3.09
CA THR A 51 29.02 -1.37 4.37
C THR A 51 27.86 -2.05 5.13
N GLU A 52 28.17 -2.95 6.07
CA GLU A 52 27.16 -3.54 6.95
C GLU A 52 26.39 -2.48 7.75
N ALA A 53 27.08 -1.44 8.23
CA ALA A 53 26.45 -0.31 8.91
C ALA A 53 25.50 0.47 7.98
N SER A 54 25.88 0.71 6.72
CA SER A 54 25.00 1.33 5.73
C SER A 54 23.79 0.45 5.42
N ARG A 55 23.98 -0.87 5.37
CA ARG A 55 22.88 -1.83 5.17
C ARG A 55 21.96 -1.96 6.38
N ALA A 56 22.49 -1.85 7.60
CA ALA A 56 21.69 -1.85 8.81
C ALA A 56 20.94 -0.52 8.99
N LEU A 57 21.53 0.60 8.56
CA LEU A 57 20.92 1.93 8.61
C LEU A 57 19.83 2.11 7.53
N LEU A 58 20.04 1.58 6.33
CA LEU A 58 19.12 1.69 5.19
C LEU A 58 18.22 0.47 5.01
N GLY A 59 18.51 -0.62 5.72
CA GLY A 59 17.70 -1.82 5.71
C GLY A 59 16.42 -1.61 6.51
N PRO A 60 15.32 -2.29 6.14
CA PRO A 60 14.11 -2.28 6.95
C PRO A 60 14.46 -2.69 8.39
N ALA A 61 13.93 -1.96 9.36
CA ALA A 61 14.01 -2.39 10.76
C ALA A 61 13.51 -3.85 10.83
N PRO A 62 14.15 -4.74 11.61
CA PRO A 62 13.84 -6.17 11.61
C PRO A 62 12.38 -6.53 11.97
N SER A 63 11.57 -5.54 12.38
CA SER A 63 10.13 -5.67 12.64
C SER A 63 9.21 -5.13 11.52
N ALA A 64 9.74 -4.52 10.45
CA ALA A 64 8.94 -3.89 9.41
C ALA A 64 8.44 -4.93 8.40
N ARG A 65 7.21 -5.42 8.61
CA ARG A 65 6.57 -6.41 7.72
C ARG A 65 6.21 -5.79 6.37
N PRO A 66 6.56 -6.42 5.24
CA PRO A 66 6.15 -5.96 3.91
C PRO A 66 4.63 -5.77 3.79
N LEU A 67 4.23 -4.88 2.89
CA LEU A 67 2.84 -4.69 2.49
C LEU A 67 2.68 -5.04 1.01
N VAL A 68 1.68 -5.84 0.67
CA VAL A 68 1.38 -6.20 -0.71
C VAL A 68 0.01 -5.68 -1.10
N LEU A 69 -0.08 -5.05 -2.27
CA LEU A 69 -1.30 -4.43 -2.76
C LEU A 69 -1.82 -5.21 -3.96
N TRP A 70 -3.02 -5.77 -3.83
CA TRP A 70 -3.63 -6.61 -4.85
C TRP A 70 -4.88 -5.95 -5.42
N GLY A 71 -5.04 -6.00 -6.74
CA GLY A 71 -6.24 -5.47 -7.38
C GLY A 71 -6.13 -5.26 -8.87
N SER A 72 -7.04 -4.44 -9.38
CA SER A 72 -7.10 -4.07 -10.80
C SER A 72 -6.53 -2.67 -11.06
N SER A 73 -7.03 -1.97 -12.08
CA SER A 73 -6.68 -0.58 -12.43
C SER A 73 -6.85 0.39 -11.26
N SER A 74 -7.88 0.17 -10.45
CA SER A 74 -8.16 0.84 -9.19
C SER A 74 -6.95 0.88 -8.25
N MET A 75 -6.38 -0.29 -7.96
CA MET A 75 -5.24 -0.42 -7.06
C MET A 75 -3.94 0.12 -7.69
N SER A 76 -3.82 0.08 -9.02
CA SER A 76 -2.69 0.70 -9.73
C SER A 76 -2.80 2.23 -9.85
N SER A 77 -3.87 2.85 -9.35
CA SER A 77 -4.14 4.29 -9.47
C SER A 77 -4.15 4.78 -10.93
N GLU A 78 -4.78 4.01 -11.82
CA GLU A 78 -5.09 4.51 -13.15
C GLU A 78 -5.96 5.78 -13.03
N GLY A 79 -5.72 6.78 -13.89
CA GLY A 79 -6.30 8.13 -13.75
C GLY A 79 -5.67 9.03 -12.68
N GLY A 80 -4.81 8.51 -11.79
CA GLY A 80 -4.24 9.26 -10.66
C GLY A 80 -3.32 10.44 -11.02
N ALA A 81 -2.98 10.62 -12.30
CA ALA A 81 -2.23 11.77 -12.80
C ALA A 81 -3.11 12.98 -13.17
N GLU A 82 -4.42 12.82 -13.16
CA GLU A 82 -5.38 13.86 -13.56
C GLU A 82 -5.75 14.76 -12.36
N ASP A 83 -6.03 16.03 -12.64
CA ASP A 83 -6.54 17.07 -11.73
C ASP A 83 -5.69 17.44 -10.49
N THR A 84 -4.55 16.79 -10.29
CA THR A 84 -3.56 17.15 -9.25
C THR A 84 -2.24 17.63 -9.86
N PRO A 85 -1.48 18.50 -9.16
CA PRO A 85 -0.18 18.98 -9.67
C PRO A 85 0.88 17.89 -9.84
N VAL A 86 0.73 16.79 -9.12
CA VAL A 86 1.60 15.60 -9.20
C VAL A 86 0.72 14.36 -9.24
N ALA A 87 1.21 13.30 -9.87
CA ALA A 87 0.48 12.04 -9.92
C ALA A 87 0.32 11.46 -8.51
N ILE A 88 -0.90 11.09 -8.17
CA ILE A 88 -1.24 10.43 -6.91
C ILE A 88 -1.37 8.94 -7.18
N ARG A 89 -0.43 8.18 -6.62
CA ARG A 89 -0.42 6.72 -6.69
C ARG A 89 -0.51 6.14 -5.28
N ILE A 90 -1.45 5.22 -5.08
CA ILE A 90 -1.72 4.60 -3.77
C ILE A 90 -0.45 3.95 -3.22
N HIS A 91 0.23 3.13 -4.03
CA HIS A 91 1.42 2.41 -3.58
C HIS A 91 2.57 3.33 -3.13
N GLU A 92 2.75 4.50 -3.77
CA GLU A 92 3.77 5.48 -3.39
C GLU A 92 3.43 6.14 -2.05
N HIS A 93 2.16 6.50 -1.84
CA HIS A 93 1.70 7.07 -0.57
C HIS A 93 1.79 6.07 0.58
N LEU A 94 1.43 4.80 0.33
CA LEU A 94 1.58 3.74 1.33
C LEU A 94 3.04 3.43 1.62
N ALA A 95 3.94 3.49 0.63
CA ALA A 95 5.38 3.32 0.86
C ALA A 95 5.95 4.42 1.76
N LEU A 96 5.51 5.66 1.58
CA LEU A 96 5.89 6.76 2.47
C LEU A 96 5.34 6.58 3.90
N ALA A 97 4.10 6.11 4.03
CA ALA A 97 3.47 5.91 5.33
C ALA A 97 4.04 4.69 6.10
N ALA A 98 4.35 3.61 5.40
CA ALA A 98 4.80 2.34 5.97
C ALA A 98 6.32 2.24 6.16
N ALA A 99 7.08 3.27 5.79
CA ALA A 99 8.54 3.25 5.87
C ALA A 99 9.02 2.85 7.29
N PRO A 100 9.97 1.91 7.41
CA PRO A 100 10.82 1.39 6.34
C PRO A 100 10.31 0.07 5.69
N ALA A 101 9.06 -0.35 5.92
CA ALA A 101 8.53 -1.57 5.32
C ALA A 101 8.41 -1.42 3.79
N PRO A 102 8.82 -2.45 3.00
CA PRO A 102 8.65 -2.42 1.56
C PRO A 102 7.17 -2.57 1.19
N VAL A 103 6.75 -1.87 0.12
CA VAL A 103 5.41 -1.98 -0.46
C VAL A 103 5.53 -2.55 -1.87
N HIS A 104 4.82 -3.65 -2.12
CA HIS A 104 4.78 -4.33 -3.41
C HIS A 104 3.43 -4.08 -4.08
N ALA A 105 3.44 -3.37 -5.22
CA ALA A 105 2.25 -3.04 -5.97
C ALA A 105 1.98 -4.09 -7.05
N PHE A 106 0.95 -4.92 -6.84
CA PHE A 106 0.50 -5.95 -7.78
C PHE A 106 -0.92 -5.68 -8.29
N GLY A 107 -1.32 -4.40 -8.32
CA GLY A 107 -2.50 -3.95 -9.07
C GLY A 107 -2.21 -3.95 -10.56
N VAL A 108 -3.08 -4.56 -11.37
CA VAL A 108 -2.91 -4.65 -12.82
C VAL A 108 -4.20 -4.26 -13.54
N SER A 109 -4.13 -3.30 -14.47
CA SER A 109 -5.29 -2.81 -15.21
C SER A 109 -6.09 -3.92 -15.90
N ALA A 110 -7.40 -3.70 -16.03
CA ALA A 110 -8.40 -4.61 -16.63
C ALA A 110 -8.52 -6.02 -16.00
N THR A 111 -7.70 -6.38 -15.01
CA THR A 111 -7.75 -7.72 -14.41
C THR A 111 -9.00 -7.93 -13.56
N ARG A 112 -9.47 -9.18 -13.55
CA ARG A 112 -10.56 -9.69 -12.69
C ARG A 112 -10.00 -10.36 -11.45
N SER A 113 -10.84 -10.58 -10.44
CA SER A 113 -10.45 -11.24 -9.16
C SER A 113 -9.74 -12.59 -9.34
N GLU A 114 -10.16 -13.42 -10.31
CA GLU A 114 -9.51 -14.69 -10.66
C GLU A 114 -8.04 -14.56 -11.10
N HIS A 115 -7.68 -13.44 -11.75
CA HIS A 115 -6.30 -13.16 -12.14
C HIS A 115 -5.44 -12.87 -10.91
N THR A 116 -6.01 -12.20 -9.91
CA THR A 116 -5.31 -11.93 -8.65
C THR A 116 -4.98 -13.23 -7.91
N LEU A 117 -5.86 -14.24 -7.96
CA LEU A 117 -5.56 -15.57 -7.42
C LEU A 117 -4.42 -16.26 -8.16
N LEU A 118 -4.40 -16.19 -9.49
CA LEU A 118 -3.29 -16.69 -10.30
C LEU A 118 -1.97 -15.98 -9.94
N MET A 119 -2.00 -14.65 -9.84
CA MET A 119 -0.83 -13.85 -9.45
C MET A 119 -0.35 -14.20 -8.05
N ARG A 120 -1.24 -14.34 -7.07
CA ARG A 120 -0.89 -14.74 -5.70
C ARG A 120 -0.37 -16.18 -5.61
N GLY A 121 -0.64 -17.02 -6.62
CA GLY A 121 -0.30 -18.44 -6.62
C GLY A 121 -1.32 -19.32 -5.90
N LEU A 122 -2.55 -18.81 -5.67
CA LEU A 122 -3.66 -19.59 -5.11
C LEU A 122 -4.37 -20.44 -6.17
N THR A 123 -4.17 -20.10 -7.44
CA THR A 123 -4.53 -20.93 -8.58
C THR A 123 -3.24 -21.28 -9.32
N THR A 124 -2.96 -22.58 -9.46
CA THR A 124 -1.77 -23.10 -10.15
C THR A 124 -2.21 -23.94 -11.36
N PRO A 125 -2.55 -23.30 -12.48
CA PRO A 125 -3.09 -24.01 -13.63
C PRO A 125 -2.03 -24.92 -14.26
N GLN A 126 -2.51 -25.99 -14.88
CA GLN A 126 -1.71 -26.76 -15.83
C GLN A 126 -1.53 -25.92 -17.10
N ILE A 127 -0.29 -25.80 -17.54
CA ILE A 127 0.09 -25.21 -18.81
C ILE A 127 0.21 -26.30 -19.85
N ARG A 128 -0.37 -26.04 -21.02
CA ARG A 128 -0.19 -26.81 -22.25
C ARG A 128 0.46 -25.93 -23.32
N VAL A 129 1.60 -26.37 -23.85
CA VAL A 129 2.33 -25.67 -24.89
C VAL A 129 1.66 -25.89 -26.25
N LEU A 130 1.37 -24.81 -26.95
CA LEU A 130 0.65 -24.83 -28.24
C LEU A 130 1.55 -24.56 -29.45
N SER A 131 2.66 -23.84 -29.25
CA SER A 131 3.56 -23.45 -30.33
C SER A 131 4.99 -23.94 -30.07
N THR A 132 5.78 -23.96 -31.14
CA THR A 132 7.24 -24.01 -31.01
C THR A 132 7.77 -22.69 -30.46
N ALA A 133 8.90 -22.75 -29.76
CA ALA A 133 9.55 -21.57 -29.19
C ALA A 133 9.97 -20.56 -30.29
N ASP A 134 9.71 -19.28 -30.06
CA ASP A 134 10.26 -18.19 -30.88
C ASP A 134 11.79 -18.15 -30.77
N ALA A 135 12.46 -17.94 -31.90
CA ALA A 135 13.91 -18.00 -32.01
C ALA A 135 14.66 -16.90 -31.25
N ARG A 136 14.00 -15.80 -30.87
CA ARG A 136 14.64 -14.67 -30.18
C ARG A 136 14.49 -14.75 -28.67
N ARG A 137 13.31 -15.13 -28.19
CA ARG A 137 12.97 -15.06 -26.76
C ARG A 137 12.69 -16.41 -26.12
N GLY A 138 12.66 -17.50 -26.91
CA GLY A 138 12.22 -18.80 -26.42
C GLY A 138 10.72 -18.84 -26.05
N ALA A 139 9.97 -17.78 -26.40
CA ALA A 139 8.58 -17.63 -26.02
C ALA A 139 7.70 -18.69 -26.71
N VAL A 140 6.82 -19.32 -25.95
CA VAL A 140 5.84 -20.28 -26.46
C VAL A 140 4.42 -19.81 -26.16
N GLU A 141 3.50 -19.98 -27.10
CA GLU A 141 2.07 -19.84 -26.84
C GLU A 141 1.61 -20.99 -25.96
N VAL A 142 0.77 -20.68 -24.97
CA VAL A 142 0.28 -21.66 -23.99
C VAL A 142 -1.22 -21.55 -23.77
N GLN A 143 -1.82 -22.66 -23.34
CA GLN A 143 -3.16 -22.70 -22.78
C GLN A 143 -3.10 -23.01 -21.29
N LEU A 144 -3.97 -22.37 -20.51
CA LEU A 144 -4.16 -22.67 -19.08
C LEU A 144 -5.32 -23.65 -18.89
N ASP A 145 -5.17 -24.58 -17.95
CA ASP A 145 -6.23 -25.47 -17.45
C ASP A 145 -6.24 -25.44 -15.90
N PRO A 146 -7.31 -24.95 -15.24
CA PRO A 146 -8.55 -24.44 -15.83
C PRO A 146 -8.32 -23.21 -16.71
N ALA A 147 -9.17 -23.07 -17.74
CA ALA A 147 -9.07 -21.97 -18.68
C ALA A 147 -9.36 -20.63 -18.00
N LEU A 148 -8.47 -19.67 -18.22
CA LEU A 148 -8.61 -18.28 -17.83
C LEU A 148 -8.20 -17.43 -19.03
N ALA A 149 -9.06 -16.51 -19.48
CA ALA A 149 -8.69 -15.59 -20.55
C ALA A 149 -7.72 -14.52 -20.01
N PRO A 150 -6.67 -14.14 -20.73
CA PRO A 150 -5.80 -13.05 -20.29
C PRO A 150 -6.53 -11.71 -20.31
N ALA A 151 -6.13 -10.79 -19.44
CA ALA A 151 -6.68 -9.44 -19.36
C ALA A 151 -5.60 -8.41 -19.03
N GLY A 152 -5.70 -7.24 -19.66
CA GLY A 152 -4.79 -6.11 -19.42
C GLY A 152 -3.33 -6.41 -19.79
N LEU A 153 -2.41 -5.67 -19.18
CA LEU A 153 -0.95 -5.83 -19.37
C LEU A 153 -0.36 -6.85 -18.38
N LEU A 154 -1.07 -7.95 -18.15
CA LEU A 154 -0.76 -8.92 -17.10
C LEU A 154 0.49 -9.73 -17.44
N ARG A 155 1.48 -9.66 -16.55
CA ARG A 155 2.74 -10.40 -16.63
C ARG A 155 3.06 -10.96 -15.25
N ILE A 156 3.17 -12.27 -15.13
CA ILE A 156 3.31 -12.97 -13.85
C ILE A 156 4.63 -13.73 -13.86
N PRO A 157 5.65 -13.28 -13.08
CA PRO A 157 6.87 -14.06 -12.93
C PRO A 157 6.56 -15.37 -12.21
N GLY A 158 7.20 -16.46 -12.62
CA GLY A 158 6.93 -17.77 -12.09
C GLY A 158 7.75 -18.85 -12.79
N GLN A 159 7.26 -20.08 -12.69
CA GLN A 159 7.91 -21.23 -13.30
C GLN A 159 6.90 -22.24 -13.84
N VAL A 160 7.32 -23.00 -14.85
CA VAL A 160 6.62 -24.18 -15.36
C VAL A 160 7.54 -25.38 -15.21
N GLY A 161 7.20 -26.30 -14.30
CA GLY A 161 8.16 -27.30 -13.85
C GLY A 161 9.39 -26.63 -13.24
N GLU A 162 10.56 -26.88 -13.83
CA GLU A 162 11.86 -26.32 -13.41
C GLU A 162 12.28 -25.08 -14.23
N VAL A 163 11.49 -24.65 -15.21
CA VAL A 163 11.82 -23.52 -16.10
C VAL A 163 11.25 -22.22 -15.51
N SER A 164 12.13 -21.33 -15.06
CA SER A 164 11.77 -19.98 -14.63
C SER A 164 11.45 -19.08 -15.83
N GLY A 165 10.49 -18.19 -15.66
CA GLY A 165 10.03 -17.30 -16.73
C GLY A 165 8.90 -16.38 -16.31
N VAL A 166 8.22 -15.85 -17.32
CA VAL A 166 7.07 -14.97 -17.16
C VAL A 166 5.90 -15.54 -17.96
N LEU A 167 4.77 -15.74 -17.28
CA LEU A 167 3.48 -15.94 -17.93
C LEU A 167 2.94 -14.57 -18.35
N ASP A 168 2.86 -14.33 -19.66
CA ASP A 168 2.52 -13.04 -20.26
C ASP A 168 1.19 -13.15 -21.01
N GLY A 169 0.21 -12.36 -20.58
CA GLY A 169 -1.12 -12.25 -21.18
C GLY A 169 -1.35 -10.94 -21.94
N SER A 170 -0.33 -10.08 -22.06
CA SER A 170 -0.49 -8.72 -22.56
C SER A 170 -0.91 -8.61 -24.03
N SER A 171 -0.77 -9.69 -24.80
CA SER A 171 -1.16 -9.75 -26.22
C SER A 171 -2.60 -10.23 -26.47
N GLY A 172 -3.37 -10.52 -25.42
CA GLY A 172 -4.72 -11.12 -25.55
C GLY A 172 -4.71 -12.64 -25.73
N SER A 173 -3.54 -13.27 -25.72
CA SER A 173 -3.30 -14.71 -25.64
C SER A 173 -2.24 -14.97 -24.57
N TRP A 174 -2.21 -16.18 -23.99
CA TRP A 174 -1.15 -16.53 -23.04
C TRP A 174 0.10 -16.99 -23.77
N SER A 175 1.24 -16.45 -23.33
CA SER A 175 2.55 -16.95 -23.69
C SER A 175 3.39 -17.16 -22.44
N PHE A 176 4.27 -18.16 -22.45
CA PHE A 176 5.30 -18.30 -21.42
C PHE A 176 6.65 -17.95 -22.03
N ILE A 177 7.35 -17.02 -21.39
CA ILE A 177 8.65 -16.51 -21.83
C ILE A 177 9.69 -16.96 -20.81
N PRO A 178 10.55 -17.96 -21.12
CA PRO A 178 11.57 -18.42 -20.19
C PRO A 178 12.62 -17.32 -19.97
N GLU A 179 13.24 -17.29 -18.77
CA GLU A 179 14.34 -16.38 -18.48
C GLU A 179 15.58 -16.69 -19.32
N ASP A 180 15.85 -17.99 -19.55
CA ASP A 180 16.85 -18.48 -20.49
C ASP A 180 16.17 -18.98 -21.78
N PRO A 181 16.31 -18.27 -22.91
CA PRO A 181 15.72 -18.67 -24.19
C PRO A 181 16.18 -20.04 -24.71
N ALA A 182 17.28 -20.60 -24.18
CA ALA A 182 17.76 -21.94 -24.54
C ALA A 182 17.01 -23.07 -23.80
N GLN A 183 16.28 -22.75 -22.73
CA GLN A 183 15.52 -23.75 -21.98
C GLN A 183 14.25 -24.15 -22.74
N GLN A 184 14.04 -25.45 -22.85
CA GLN A 184 12.84 -25.99 -23.47
C GLN A 184 11.67 -25.95 -22.48
N VAL A 185 10.65 -25.16 -22.82
CA VAL A 185 9.37 -25.15 -22.09
C VAL A 185 8.54 -26.35 -22.54
N THR A 186 7.97 -27.08 -21.58
CA THR A 186 7.08 -28.22 -21.81
C THR A 186 5.82 -28.07 -20.97
N ASP A 187 4.82 -28.92 -21.20
CA ASP A 187 3.60 -28.95 -20.39
C ASP A 187 3.95 -29.16 -18.90
N GLY A 188 3.32 -28.40 -18.01
CA GLY A 188 3.59 -28.48 -16.58
C GLY A 188 2.70 -27.55 -15.76
N ILE A 189 2.79 -27.64 -14.44
CA ILE A 189 2.04 -26.75 -13.55
C ILE A 189 2.76 -25.41 -13.47
N PHE A 190 2.01 -24.32 -13.70
CA PHE A 190 2.52 -22.97 -13.45
C PHE A 190 2.46 -22.63 -11.96
N ARG A 191 3.56 -22.08 -11.44
CA ARG A 191 3.65 -21.56 -10.07
C ARG A 191 4.13 -20.12 -10.11
N SER A 192 3.32 -19.20 -9.56
CA SER A 192 3.69 -17.80 -9.46
C SER A 192 4.83 -17.60 -8.45
N ALA A 193 5.86 -16.85 -8.84
CA ALA A 193 6.94 -16.43 -7.94
C ALA A 193 6.49 -15.36 -6.94
N LEU A 194 5.39 -14.65 -7.22
CA LEU A 194 4.86 -13.61 -6.32
C LEU A 194 4.31 -14.18 -5.01
N ALA A 195 4.02 -15.49 -4.96
CA ALA A 195 3.62 -16.19 -3.75
C ALA A 195 4.68 -16.03 -2.64
N ALA A 196 5.97 -16.16 -3.00
CA ALA A 196 7.08 -16.02 -2.06
C ALA A 196 7.28 -14.56 -1.61
N THR A 197 7.07 -13.58 -2.49
CA THR A 197 7.11 -12.15 -2.12
C THR A 197 6.04 -11.79 -1.09
N ALA A 198 4.90 -12.48 -1.15
CA ALA A 198 3.75 -12.16 -0.34
C ALA A 198 3.63 -13.05 0.91
N GLU A 199 4.56 -13.98 1.11
CA GLU A 199 4.69 -14.80 2.31
C GLU A 199 5.09 -13.92 3.50
N GLY A 200 4.33 -14.01 4.61
CA GLY A 200 4.55 -13.20 5.82
C GLY A 200 4.22 -11.71 5.70
N ALA A 201 3.90 -11.22 4.51
CA ALA A 201 3.50 -9.84 4.27
C ALA A 201 2.05 -9.58 4.75
N ARG A 202 1.79 -8.33 5.13
CA ARG A 202 0.42 -7.80 5.21
C ARG A 202 -0.08 -7.52 3.80
N GLN A 203 -1.39 -7.43 3.63
CA GLN A 203 -1.97 -7.20 2.31
C GLN A 203 -3.20 -6.29 2.32
N VAL A 204 -3.35 -5.53 1.25
CA VAL A 204 -4.56 -4.76 0.94
C VAL A 204 -5.19 -5.33 -0.33
N LEU A 205 -6.48 -5.64 -0.26
CA LEU A 205 -7.25 -6.28 -1.32
C LEU A 205 -8.24 -5.28 -1.90
N TRP A 206 -8.12 -4.99 -3.20
CA TRP A 206 -9.09 -4.18 -3.94
C TRP A 206 -9.33 -4.75 -5.33
N MET A 207 -10.05 -5.88 -5.35
CA MET A 207 -10.30 -6.69 -6.54
C MET A 207 -11.79 -6.89 -6.76
N GLY A 208 -12.17 -7.28 -7.98
CA GLY A 208 -13.54 -7.67 -8.29
C GLY A 208 -14.33 -6.67 -9.14
N LYS A 209 -13.93 -5.39 -9.25
CA LYS A 209 -14.66 -4.38 -10.03
C LYS A 209 -14.94 -4.81 -11.48
N ASN A 210 -13.94 -5.39 -12.16
CA ASN A 210 -14.05 -5.83 -13.56
C ASN A 210 -14.87 -7.12 -13.77
N ASN A 211 -15.34 -7.74 -12.69
CA ASN A 211 -16.26 -8.87 -12.74
C ASN A 211 -17.37 -8.74 -11.68
N ILE A 212 -17.78 -7.50 -11.36
CA ILE A 212 -18.63 -7.20 -10.19
C ILE A 212 -19.97 -7.96 -10.20
N VAL A 213 -20.56 -8.14 -11.39
CA VAL A 213 -21.81 -8.89 -11.58
C VAL A 213 -21.69 -10.38 -11.21
N GLN A 214 -20.48 -10.93 -11.15
CA GLN A 214 -20.21 -12.27 -10.68
C GLN A 214 -20.02 -12.26 -9.15
N VAL A 215 -21.05 -11.83 -8.42
CA VAL A 215 -21.02 -11.56 -6.98
C VAL A 215 -20.38 -12.72 -6.19
N ASP A 216 -20.89 -13.94 -6.38
CA ASP A 216 -20.38 -15.13 -5.67
C ASP A 216 -18.88 -15.36 -5.93
N ALA A 217 -18.43 -15.19 -7.18
CA ALA A 217 -17.03 -15.35 -7.55
C ALA A 217 -16.16 -14.26 -6.92
N VAL A 218 -16.60 -13.00 -6.92
CA VAL A 218 -15.87 -11.89 -6.28
C VAL A 218 -15.71 -12.15 -4.77
N LEU A 219 -16.77 -12.59 -4.10
CA LEU A 219 -16.77 -12.89 -2.67
C LEU A 219 -15.90 -14.09 -2.34
N GLU A 220 -15.99 -15.17 -3.13
CA GLU A 220 -15.16 -16.37 -2.96
C GLU A 220 -13.68 -16.09 -3.20
N HIS A 221 -13.33 -15.39 -4.28
CA HIS A 221 -11.95 -15.07 -4.59
C HIS A 221 -11.34 -14.13 -3.54
N THR A 222 -12.12 -13.15 -3.07
CA THR A 222 -11.67 -12.25 -1.99
C THR A 222 -11.44 -13.02 -0.69
N GLN A 223 -12.33 -13.97 -0.35
CA GLN A 223 -12.17 -14.83 0.81
C GLN A 223 -10.90 -15.70 0.72
N ARG A 224 -10.63 -16.30 -0.45
CA ARG A 224 -9.40 -17.07 -0.65
C ARG A 224 -8.14 -16.22 -0.49
N MET A 225 -8.17 -14.97 -0.94
CA MET A 225 -7.07 -14.03 -0.74
C MET A 225 -6.92 -13.67 0.74
N TRP A 226 -8.03 -13.42 1.45
CA TRP A 226 -8.04 -13.19 2.89
C TRP A 226 -7.38 -14.35 3.65
N ASP A 227 -7.83 -15.58 3.39
CA ASP A 227 -7.34 -16.81 4.03
C ASP A 227 -5.89 -17.19 3.65
N ALA A 228 -5.29 -16.53 2.65
CA ALA A 228 -3.92 -16.81 2.20
C ALA A 228 -2.82 -16.24 3.10
N THR A 229 -3.18 -15.45 4.11
CA THR A 229 -2.25 -14.95 5.12
C THR A 229 -2.30 -15.83 6.37
N ALA A 230 -1.20 -15.84 7.14
CA ALA A 230 -1.12 -16.68 8.33
C ALA A 230 -2.09 -16.26 9.44
N ASP A 231 -2.33 -14.94 9.59
CA ASP A 231 -3.31 -14.37 10.50
C ASP A 231 -4.14 -13.30 9.77
N PRO A 232 -5.19 -13.70 9.01
CA PRO A 232 -5.95 -12.79 8.17
C PRO A 232 -6.53 -11.58 8.91
N ALA A 233 -7.02 -11.80 10.13
CA ALA A 233 -7.57 -10.76 10.99
C ALA A 233 -6.49 -9.83 11.60
N GLN A 234 -5.21 -10.06 11.34
CA GLN A 234 -4.14 -9.12 11.68
C GLN A 234 -3.44 -8.56 10.44
N ASP A 235 -3.58 -9.25 9.30
CA ASP A 235 -2.71 -9.07 8.15
C ASP A 235 -3.41 -8.57 6.89
N THR A 236 -4.75 -8.61 6.86
CA THR A 236 -5.51 -8.27 5.65
C THR A 236 -6.41 -7.07 5.87
N LEU A 237 -6.47 -6.21 4.84
CA LEU A 237 -7.44 -5.14 4.69
C LEU A 237 -8.17 -5.31 3.36
N VAL A 238 -9.50 -5.15 3.36
CA VAL A 238 -10.35 -5.25 2.17
C VAL A 238 -10.97 -3.88 1.88
N LEU A 239 -10.88 -3.44 0.62
CA LEU A 239 -11.45 -2.16 0.18
C LEU A 239 -12.75 -2.40 -0.58
N GLY A 240 -13.80 -1.66 -0.21
CA GLY A 240 -15.07 -1.65 -0.93
C GLY A 240 -14.93 -1.10 -2.35
N GLN A 241 -15.85 -1.49 -3.22
CA GLN A 241 -15.96 -1.01 -4.58
C GLN A 241 -16.72 0.32 -4.60
N TRP A 242 -16.41 1.22 -5.54
CA TRP A 242 -17.11 2.50 -5.66
C TRP A 242 -17.96 2.55 -6.93
N PRO A 243 -19.09 3.29 -6.91
CA PRO A 243 -19.96 3.44 -8.06
C PRO A 243 -19.44 4.48 -9.06
N THR A 244 -19.60 4.20 -10.34
CA THR A 244 -19.26 5.05 -11.48
C THR A 244 -20.54 5.39 -12.27
N PRO A 245 -20.49 6.31 -13.26
CA PRO A 245 -21.62 6.52 -14.17
C PRO A 245 -22.07 5.26 -14.92
N PHE A 246 -21.22 4.23 -15.00
CA PHE A 246 -21.53 2.93 -15.60
C PHE A 246 -22.16 1.93 -14.61
N ASP A 247 -22.38 2.36 -13.36
CA ASP A 247 -23.12 1.64 -12.33
C ASP A 247 -24.39 2.44 -11.92
N PRO A 248 -25.27 2.83 -12.87
CA PRO A 248 -26.40 3.69 -12.55
C PRO A 248 -27.36 2.99 -11.59
N ARG A 249 -28.01 3.76 -10.71
CA ARG A 249 -29.00 3.24 -9.75
C ARG A 249 -30.03 2.35 -10.44
N GLY A 250 -30.24 1.14 -9.89
CA GLY A 250 -31.19 0.14 -10.42
C GLY A 250 -30.66 -0.68 -11.60
N SER A 251 -29.37 -0.56 -11.95
CA SER A 251 -28.71 -1.49 -12.85
C SER A 251 -28.20 -2.74 -12.12
N GLU A 252 -28.00 -3.82 -12.87
CA GLU A 252 -27.37 -5.05 -12.37
C GLU A 252 -25.99 -4.80 -11.77
N THR A 253 -25.19 -3.89 -12.35
CA THR A 253 -23.86 -3.54 -11.83
C THR A 253 -23.94 -2.78 -10.50
N ALA A 254 -24.92 -1.88 -10.34
CA ALA A 254 -25.15 -1.19 -9.07
C ALA A 254 -25.62 -2.14 -7.97
N GLU A 255 -26.57 -3.03 -8.28
CA GLU A 255 -27.06 -4.06 -7.34
C GLU A 255 -25.95 -5.01 -6.91
N ALA A 256 -25.14 -5.47 -7.86
CA ALA A 256 -24.00 -6.35 -7.58
C ALA A 256 -22.93 -5.65 -6.73
N LEU A 257 -22.66 -4.37 -6.98
CA LEU A 257 -21.73 -3.57 -6.20
C LEU A 257 -22.20 -3.41 -4.75
N GLU A 258 -23.48 -3.09 -4.55
CA GLU A 258 -24.09 -2.98 -3.23
C GLU A 258 -24.02 -4.32 -2.48
N ALA A 259 -24.38 -5.42 -3.15
CA ALA A 259 -24.32 -6.76 -2.56
C ALA A 259 -22.90 -7.16 -2.13
N VAL A 260 -21.90 -6.94 -3.00
CA VAL A 260 -20.50 -7.24 -2.67
C VAL A 260 -20.02 -6.38 -1.50
N ASN A 261 -20.29 -5.08 -1.51
CA ASN A 261 -19.85 -4.19 -0.43
C ASN A 261 -20.52 -4.52 0.90
N ALA A 262 -21.83 -4.80 0.90
CA ALA A 262 -22.57 -5.14 2.12
C ALA A 262 -22.02 -6.43 2.75
N GLU A 263 -21.84 -7.48 1.96
CA GLU A 263 -21.28 -8.74 2.44
C GLU A 263 -19.83 -8.58 2.93
N GLN A 264 -18.98 -7.84 2.21
CA GLN A 264 -17.60 -7.61 2.62
C GLN A 264 -17.52 -6.76 3.91
N ALA A 265 -18.39 -5.77 4.06
CA ALA A 265 -18.48 -4.97 5.28
C ALA A 265 -18.91 -5.82 6.49
N GLU A 266 -19.95 -6.65 6.33
CA GLU A 266 -20.41 -7.57 7.36
C GLU A 266 -19.32 -8.57 7.74
N ARG A 267 -18.67 -9.17 6.73
CA ARG A 267 -17.71 -10.26 6.94
C ARG A 267 -16.40 -9.81 7.54
N TYR A 268 -15.85 -8.68 7.08
CA TYR A 268 -14.50 -8.24 7.48
C TYR A 268 -14.52 -7.15 8.55
N GLY A 269 -15.67 -6.50 8.82
CA GLY A 269 -15.85 -5.55 9.92
C GLY A 269 -14.77 -4.45 9.95
N GLU A 270 -13.99 -4.40 11.02
CA GLU A 270 -12.89 -3.43 11.18
C GLU A 270 -11.79 -3.56 10.11
N HIS A 271 -11.75 -4.64 9.34
CA HIS A 271 -10.83 -4.83 8.22
C HIS A 271 -11.42 -4.46 6.86
N PHE A 272 -12.63 -3.91 6.82
CA PHE A 272 -13.25 -3.35 5.63
C PHE A 272 -13.17 -1.82 5.60
N VAL A 273 -12.71 -1.25 4.49
CA VAL A 273 -12.78 0.21 4.23
C VAL A 273 -13.89 0.49 3.23
N ASP A 274 -14.91 1.22 3.68
CA ASP A 274 -16.02 1.65 2.84
C ASP A 274 -15.61 2.80 1.90
N ILE A 275 -15.06 2.44 0.74
CA ILE A 275 -14.65 3.40 -0.28
C ILE A 275 -15.87 4.06 -0.96
N ALA A 276 -17.00 3.34 -1.09
CA ALA A 276 -18.21 3.94 -1.65
C ALA A 276 -18.68 5.10 -0.76
N GLY A 277 -18.88 4.84 0.54
CA GLY A 277 -19.26 5.87 1.50
C GLY A 277 -18.23 6.99 1.64
N LEU A 278 -16.93 6.69 1.56
CA LEU A 278 -15.88 7.72 1.52
C LEU A 278 -16.05 8.70 0.35
N LEU A 279 -16.51 8.23 -0.80
CA LEU A 279 -16.56 9.03 -2.03
C LEU A 279 -17.96 9.57 -2.34
N THR A 280 -18.99 9.16 -1.60
CA THR A 280 -20.38 9.62 -1.82
C THR A 280 -21.06 10.23 -0.58
N SER A 281 -20.43 10.20 0.60
CA SER A 281 -20.99 10.84 1.81
C SER A 281 -20.44 12.25 2.03
N GLU A 282 -21.22 13.11 2.71
CA GLU A 282 -20.76 14.44 3.14
C GLU A 282 -19.47 14.37 3.98
N ALA A 283 -19.40 13.43 4.93
CA ALA A 283 -18.22 13.24 5.77
C ALA A 283 -16.98 12.84 4.96
N GLY A 284 -17.17 11.97 3.96
CA GLY A 284 -16.11 11.55 3.05
C GLY A 284 -15.64 12.67 2.12
N LEU A 285 -16.58 13.40 1.51
CA LEU A 285 -16.29 14.53 0.62
C LEU A 285 -15.68 15.75 1.34
N THR A 286 -15.77 15.79 2.66
CA THR A 286 -15.13 16.80 3.52
C THR A 286 -13.90 16.27 4.28
N CYS A 287 -13.43 15.06 3.96
CA CYS A 287 -12.26 14.48 4.59
C CYS A 287 -11.00 15.37 4.39
N PRO A 288 -9.96 15.24 5.25
CA PRO A 288 -8.83 16.16 5.25
C PRO A 288 -8.14 16.40 3.89
N PRO A 289 -7.96 15.40 3.01
CA PRO A 289 -7.46 15.65 1.67
C PRO A 289 -8.40 16.46 0.76
N LEU A 290 -9.72 16.31 0.92
CA LEU A 290 -10.73 16.89 0.01
C LEU A 290 -11.34 18.20 0.51
N ARG A 291 -11.24 18.51 1.80
CA ARG A 291 -11.87 19.68 2.47
C ARG A 291 -11.69 21.05 1.79
N HIS A 292 -10.69 21.19 0.92
CA HIS A 292 -10.36 22.44 0.24
C HIS A 292 -10.93 22.51 -1.17
N LEU A 293 -11.40 21.38 -1.70
CA LEU A 293 -12.19 21.27 -2.91
C LEU A 293 -13.65 21.48 -2.47
N PRO A 294 -14.31 22.59 -2.81
CA PRO A 294 -15.69 22.86 -2.41
C PRO A 294 -16.68 21.95 -3.18
N LEU A 295 -16.48 20.63 -3.11
CA LEU A 295 -17.17 19.62 -3.92
C LEU A 295 -18.68 19.68 -3.69
N LEU A 296 -19.11 19.81 -2.43
CA LEU A 296 -20.53 19.85 -2.06
C LEU A 296 -21.25 21.12 -2.53
N GLU A 297 -20.52 22.19 -2.84
CA GLU A 297 -21.08 23.44 -3.37
C GLU A 297 -21.33 23.37 -4.89
N GLN A 298 -20.83 22.33 -5.56
CA GLN A 298 -20.98 22.15 -7.00
C GLN A 298 -22.31 21.47 -7.32
N GLY A 299 -23.08 22.04 -8.26
CA GLY A 299 -24.35 21.45 -8.69
C GLY A 299 -24.21 20.03 -9.27
N SER A 300 -23.15 19.80 -10.05
CA SER A 300 -22.84 18.49 -10.64
C SER A 300 -22.61 17.40 -9.57
N THR A 301 -21.99 17.75 -8.44
CA THR A 301 -21.83 16.82 -7.31
C THR A 301 -23.18 16.35 -6.79
N GLN A 302 -24.16 17.25 -6.64
CA GLN A 302 -25.49 16.87 -6.14
C GLN A 302 -26.23 15.95 -7.12
N ASP A 303 -26.07 16.18 -8.42
CA ASP A 303 -26.63 15.32 -9.46
C ASP A 303 -26.01 13.91 -9.43
N ASP A 304 -24.67 13.82 -9.32
CA ASP A 304 -23.96 12.54 -9.18
C ASP A 304 -24.39 11.77 -7.91
N LEU A 305 -24.47 12.47 -6.78
CA LEU A 305 -24.87 11.88 -5.50
C LEU A 305 -26.32 11.38 -5.52
N ALA A 306 -27.22 12.09 -6.20
CA ALA A 306 -28.60 11.63 -6.38
C ALA A 306 -28.68 10.30 -7.14
N GLN A 307 -27.70 10.02 -8.02
CA GLN A 307 -27.56 8.74 -8.72
C GLN A 307 -26.74 7.70 -7.95
N ASN A 308 -26.26 8.02 -6.75
CA ASN A 308 -25.30 7.22 -5.99
C ASN A 308 -24.00 6.96 -6.79
N VAL A 309 -23.50 7.99 -7.48
CA VAL A 309 -22.27 7.94 -8.26
C VAL A 309 -21.21 8.82 -7.60
N VAL A 310 -19.94 8.42 -7.69
CA VAL A 310 -18.82 9.26 -7.22
C VAL A 310 -18.81 10.60 -7.99
N PRO A 311 -18.73 11.76 -7.31
CA PRO A 311 -18.76 13.07 -7.96
C PRO A 311 -17.68 13.23 -9.04
N GLN A 312 -18.04 13.90 -10.15
CA GLN A 312 -17.14 14.14 -11.28
C GLN A 312 -15.78 14.73 -10.87
N GLY A 313 -15.74 15.62 -9.87
CA GLY A 313 -14.49 16.22 -9.37
C GLY A 313 -13.48 15.23 -8.76
N LEU A 314 -13.87 13.96 -8.57
CA LEU A 314 -13.02 12.88 -8.07
C LEU A 314 -12.77 11.77 -9.11
N ARG A 315 -13.34 11.89 -10.31
CA ARG A 315 -13.22 10.92 -11.40
C ARG A 315 -12.24 11.41 -12.46
N ALA A 316 -11.53 10.48 -13.08
CA ALA A 316 -10.76 10.76 -14.28
C ALA A 316 -11.71 11.02 -15.46
N THR A 317 -11.16 11.55 -16.55
CA THR A 317 -11.93 11.88 -17.78
C THR A 317 -12.59 10.68 -18.46
N ASP A 318 -12.16 9.45 -18.16
CA ASP A 318 -12.77 8.23 -18.67
C ASP A 318 -14.01 7.76 -17.86
N ASP A 319 -14.33 8.46 -16.76
CA ASP A 319 -15.42 8.18 -15.83
C ASP A 319 -15.41 6.78 -15.18
N ILE A 320 -14.42 5.93 -15.47
CA ILE A 320 -14.25 4.59 -14.87
C ILE A 320 -13.17 4.59 -13.77
N HIS A 321 -12.23 5.52 -13.83
CA HIS A 321 -11.15 5.65 -12.86
C HIS A 321 -11.31 6.88 -11.95
N LEU A 322 -10.61 6.85 -10.82
CA LEU A 322 -10.47 8.02 -9.95
C LEU A 322 -9.36 8.93 -10.48
N ASN A 323 -9.54 10.24 -10.38
CA ASN A 323 -8.45 11.19 -10.64
C ASN A 323 -7.47 11.22 -9.45
N GLY A 324 -6.52 12.16 -9.46
CA GLY A 324 -5.55 12.32 -8.38
C GLY A 324 -6.21 12.60 -7.02
N TRP A 325 -7.26 13.42 -6.97
CA TRP A 325 -7.97 13.73 -5.72
C TRP A 325 -8.72 12.53 -5.15
N GLY A 326 -9.42 11.76 -6.00
CA GLY A 326 -10.07 10.52 -5.59
C GLY A 326 -9.06 9.50 -5.05
N ASN A 327 -7.94 9.29 -5.75
CA ASN A 327 -6.86 8.42 -5.28
C ASN A 327 -6.24 8.91 -3.97
N LEU A 328 -6.16 10.22 -3.73
CA LEU A 328 -5.60 10.78 -2.51
C LEU A 328 -6.52 10.53 -1.30
N ALA A 329 -7.83 10.68 -1.48
CA ALA A 329 -8.82 10.35 -0.46
C ALA A 329 -8.75 8.87 -0.08
N VAL A 330 -8.69 7.97 -1.07
CA VAL A 330 -8.54 6.53 -0.84
C VAL A 330 -7.23 6.22 -0.11
N SER A 331 -6.11 6.79 -0.56
CA SER A 331 -4.80 6.62 0.09
C SER A 331 -4.84 7.04 1.57
N TRP A 332 -5.47 8.19 1.85
CA TRP A 332 -5.66 8.67 3.22
C TRP A 332 -6.49 7.70 4.06
N ALA A 333 -7.61 7.20 3.54
CA ALA A 333 -8.48 6.28 4.26
C ALA A 333 -7.77 4.95 4.58
N ILE A 334 -7.00 4.41 3.65
CA ILE A 334 -6.17 3.23 3.88
C ILE A 334 -5.16 3.49 5.01
N VAL A 335 -4.44 4.63 4.98
CA VAL A 335 -3.47 4.97 6.04
C VAL A 335 -4.14 5.15 7.40
N GLN A 336 -5.33 5.76 7.48
CA GLN A 336 -6.06 5.86 8.75
C GLN A 336 -6.41 4.47 9.29
N ARG A 337 -6.95 3.60 8.42
CA ARG A 337 -7.31 2.25 8.86
C ARG A 337 -6.09 1.43 9.27
N MET A 338 -4.96 1.57 8.56
CA MET A 338 -3.70 0.95 8.96
C MET A 338 -3.24 1.42 10.35
N ARG A 339 -3.45 2.69 10.73
CA ARG A 339 -3.14 3.18 12.09
C ARG A 339 -4.08 2.59 13.14
N GLU A 340 -5.37 2.53 12.85
CA GLU A 340 -6.39 1.92 13.72
C GLU A 340 -6.05 0.45 14.01
N LEU A 341 -5.61 -0.28 12.97
CA LEU A 341 -5.15 -1.67 13.05
C LEU A 341 -3.71 -1.82 13.59
N ARG A 342 -3.03 -0.73 13.94
CA ARG A 342 -1.64 -0.71 14.45
C ARG A 342 -0.64 -1.37 13.49
N TRP A 343 -0.83 -1.14 12.20
CA TRP A 343 0.13 -1.53 11.17
C TRP A 343 1.28 -0.53 11.04
N LEU A 344 1.04 0.72 11.44
CA LEU A 344 1.95 1.87 11.43
C LEU A 344 2.28 2.34 12.85
#